data_AF-A0A966PYD1-F1
#
_entry.id   AF-A0A966PYD1-F1
#
_cell.length_a   1.000
_cell.length_b   1.000
_cell.length_c   1.000
_cell.angle_alpha   90.00
_cell.angle_beta   90.00
_cell.angle_gamma   90.00
#
_symmetry.space_group_name_H-M   'P 1'
#
loop_
_entity.id
_entity.type
_entity.pdbx_description
1 polymer ?
#
loop_
_entity_poly.entity_id
_entity_poly.type
_entity_poly.pdbx_seq_one_letter_code
_entity_poly.pdbx_strand_id
1 'polypeptide(L)' 'MKKYTIADLLVDTQYRNSLGQIGTIISAHKREDIYFPDNTEAYSVEYHIPKYGTSWATVAVEVSD' A
#
# COMPACT_ATOMS: atom_id res chain seq x y z
N MET A 1 3.82 -8.07 23.78
CA MET A 1 3.74 -6.93 22.84
C MET A 1 3.59 -7.49 21.44
N LYS A 2 2.56 -7.09 20.68
CA LYS A 2 2.39 -7.53 19.29
C LYS A 2 3.24 -6.61 18.40
N LYS A 3 4.07 -7.19 17.54
CA LYS A 3 4.88 -6.46 16.56
C LYS A 3 4.11 -6.41 15.24
N TYR A 4 4.20 -5.29 14.54
CA TYR A 4 3.56 -5.07 13.25
C TYR A 4 4.62 -4.62 12.24
N THR A 5 4.50 -5.10 11.01
CA THR A 5 5.25 -4.62 9.87
C THR A 5 4.51 -3.45 9.21
N ILE A 6 5.19 -2.68 8.36
CA ILE A 6 4.54 -1.63 7.56
C ILE A 6 3.43 -2.24 6.68
N ALA A 7 3.65 -3.43 6.12
CA ALA A 7 2.63 -4.13 5.35
C ALA A 7 1.36 -4.39 6.17
N ASP A 8 1.50 -4.80 7.44
CA ASP A 8 0.35 -4.98 8.34
C ASP A 8 -0.39 -3.66 8.61
N LEU A 9 0.34 -2.54 8.66
CA LEU A 9 -0.22 -1.21 8.91
C LEU A 9 -0.92 -0.61 7.68
N LEU A 10 -0.59 -1.08 6.47
CA LEU A 10 -1.23 -0.63 5.22
C LEU A 10 -2.59 -1.29 5.00
N VAL A 11 -2.81 -2.50 5.49
CA VAL A 11 -4.10 -3.19 5.39
C VAL A 11 -5.18 -2.39 6.12
N ASP A 12 -6.39 -2.39 5.57
CA ASP A 12 -7.57 -1.61 6.03
C ASP A 12 -7.44 -0.08 5.88
N THR A 13 -6.38 0.42 5.22
CA THR A 13 -6.26 1.84 4.89
C THR A 13 -6.97 2.18 3.58
N GLN A 14 -7.46 3.42 3.47
CA GLN A 14 -8.08 3.90 2.23
C GLN A 14 -7.01 4.28 1.19
N TYR A 15 -7.18 3.75 -0.02
CA TYR A 15 -6.37 4.09 -1.18
C TYR A 15 -7.22 4.80 -2.23
N ARG A 16 -6.75 5.98 -2.69
CA ARG A 16 -7.37 6.72 -3.78
C ARG A 16 -6.53 6.54 -5.04
N ASN A 17 -7.12 5.95 -6.07
CA ASN A 17 -6.41 5.74 -7.34
C ASN A 17 -6.39 7.03 -8.20
N SER A 18 -5.68 6.98 -9.33
CA SER A 18 -5.52 8.12 -10.26
C SER A 18 -6.84 8.58 -10.91
N LEU A 19 -7.86 7.71 -10.96
CA LEU A 19 -9.21 8.06 -11.42
C LEU A 19 -10.08 8.68 -10.32
N GLY A 20 -9.51 8.87 -9.13
CA GLY A 20 -10.19 9.46 -7.98
C GLY A 20 -11.13 8.51 -7.24
N GLN A 21 -11.15 7.22 -7.60
CA GLN A 21 -11.95 6.21 -6.92
C GLN A 21 -11.27 5.79 -5.61
N ILE A 22 -12.07 5.55 -4.57
CA ILE A 22 -11.60 5.17 -3.24
C ILE A 22 -11.83 3.68 -3.03
N GLY A 23 -10.76 2.95 -2.71
CA GLY A 23 -10.78 1.56 -2.29
C GLY A 23 -10.15 1.38 -0.92
N THR A 24 -10.24 0.15 -0.39
CA THR A 24 -9.57 -0.24 0.86
C THR A 24 -8.48 -1.24 0.53
N ILE A 25 -7.28 -1.06 1.09
CA ILE A 25 -6.17 -2.00 0.92
C ILE A 25 -6.48 -3.29 1.69
N ILE A 26 -6.38 -4.42 1.02
CA ILE A 26 -6.68 -5.75 1.58
C ILE A 26 -5.44 -6.65 1.67
N SER A 27 -4.38 -6.34 0.91
CA SER A 27 -3.07 -6.99 1.02
C SER A 27 -1.96 -6.03 0.64
N ALA A 28 -0.77 -6.21 1.24
CA ALA A 28 0.40 -5.39 0.97
C ALA A 28 1.68 -6.24 1.03
N HIS A 29 2.58 -6.01 0.08
CA HIS A 29 3.85 -6.73 -0.03
C HIS A 29 4.99 -5.75 -0.34
N LYS A 30 6.08 -5.82 0.43
CA LYS A 30 7.28 -5.02 0.15
C LYS A 30 7.87 -5.42 -1.20
N ARG A 31 8.27 -4.43 -1.99
CA ARG A 31 8.94 -4.60 -3.28
C ARG A 31 10.43 -4.29 -3.12
N GLU A 32 11.23 -5.33 -2.95
CA GLU A 32 12.70 -5.20 -2.86
C GLU A 32 13.35 -4.91 -4.21
N ASP A 33 12.60 -5.10 -5.31
CA ASP A 33 13.02 -4.85 -6.68
C ASP A 33 12.87 -3.38 -7.11
N ILE A 34 12.20 -2.54 -6.31
CA ILE A 34 12.00 -1.12 -6.59
C ILE A 34 12.66 -0.28 -5.49
N TYR A 35 13.58 0.58 -5.92
CA TYR A 35 14.20 1.56 -5.05
C TYR A 35 13.60 2.95 -5.28
N PHE A 36 13.07 3.55 -4.23
CA PHE A 36 12.73 4.96 -4.20
C PHE A 36 13.81 5.74 -3.43
N PRO A 37 14.16 6.97 -3.85
CA PRO A 37 15.05 7.82 -3.07
C PRO A 37 14.42 8.23 -1.73
N ASP A 38 15.24 8.72 -0.81
CA ASP A 38 14.82 9.46 0.39
C ASP A 38 13.92 8.69 1.37
N ASN A 39 14.49 7.78 2.18
CA ASN A 39 13.82 7.08 3.29
C ASN A 39 12.41 6.58 2.95
N THR A 40 12.22 6.05 1.75
CA THR A 40 10.96 5.46 1.32
C THR A 40 11.15 4.02 0.90
N GLU A 41 10.15 3.21 1.19
CA GLU A 41 10.08 1.82 0.80
C GLU A 41 8.93 1.60 -0.18
N ALA A 42 9.17 0.77 -1.20
CA ALA A 42 8.16 0.40 -2.18
C ALA A 42 7.28 -0.74 -1.66
N TYR A 43 5.96 -0.61 -1.80
CA TYR A 43 4.99 -1.66 -1.50
C TYR A 43 4.03 -1.86 -2.67
N SER A 44 3.75 -3.13 -3.01
CA SER A 44 2.64 -3.52 -3.87
C SER A 44 1.41 -3.70 -2.99
N VAL A 45 0.33 -2.98 -3.27
CA VAL A 45 -0.92 -3.03 -2.52
C VAL A 45 -2.05 -3.52 -3.41
N GLU A 46 -2.81 -4.50 -2.93
CA GLU A 46 -4.11 -4.85 -3.50
C GLU A 46 -5.17 -4.05 -2.78
N TYR A 47 -6.03 -3.36 -3.53
CA TYR A 47 -7.14 -2.60 -2.98
C TYR A 47 -8.45 -3.00 -3.62
N HIS A 48 -9.50 -3.07 -2.82
CA HIS A 48 -10.85 -3.37 -3.26
C HIS A 48 -11.69 -2.09 -3.34
N ILE A 49 -12.31 -1.85 -4.50
CA ILE A 49 -13.35 -0.84 -4.66
C ILE A 49 -14.70 -1.56 -4.84
N PRO A 50 -15.72 -1.31 -4.00
CA PRO A 50 -16.98 -2.08 -3.98
C PRO A 50 -17.68 -2.26 -5.34
N LYS A 51 -17.58 -1.25 -6.22
CA LYS A 51 -18.20 -1.28 -7.55
C LYS A 51 -17.31 -1.83 -8.67
N TYR A 52 -15.98 -1.82 -8.48
CA TYR A 52 -15.00 -2.08 -9.55
C TYR A 52 -14.14 -3.31 -9.30
N GLY A 53 -14.25 -3.94 -8.13
CA GLY A 53 -13.46 -5.13 -7.78
C GLY A 53 -12.10 -4.78 -7.20
N THR A 54 -11.17 -5.75 -7.26
CA THR A 54 -9.81 -5.58 -6.75
C THR A 54 -8.86 -5.14 -7.86
N SER A 55 -7.86 -4.35 -7.48
CA SER A 55 -6.79 -3.92 -8.36
C SER A 55 -5.49 -3.75 -7.57
N TRP A 56 -4.38 -3.63 -8.28
CA TRP A 56 -3.05 -3.50 -7.71
C TRP A 56 -2.48 -2.11 -7.98
N ALA A 57 -1.71 -1.61 -7.03
CA ALA A 57 -0.90 -0.39 -7.18
C ALA A 57 0.45 -0.56 -6.49
N THR A 58 1.46 0.19 -6.95
CA THR A 58 2.70 0.38 -6.20
C THR A 58 2.63 1.71 -5.48
N VAL A 59 2.92 1.71 -4.18
CA VAL A 59 2.99 2.90 -3.33
C VAL A 59 4.39 3.03 -2.75
N ALA A 60 4.85 4.28 -2.59
CA ALA A 60 6.04 4.60 -1.81
C ALA A 60 5.59 4.97 -0.40
N VAL A 61 6.19 4.35 0.62
CA VAL A 61 5.88 4.57 2.03
C VAL A 61 7.10 5.19 2.69
N GLU A 62 6.92 6.36 3.30
CA GLU A 62 7.97 7.01 4.06
C GLU A 62 8.24 6.22 5.36
N VAL A 63 9.51 5.89 5.56
CA VAL A 63 10.05 5.21 6.73
C VAL A 63 10.98 6.18 7.45
N SER A 64 10.40 7.24 8.03
CA SER A 64 11.15 8.14 8.90
C SER A 64 11.55 7.43 10.20
N ASP A 65 12.68 7.86 10.77
CA ASP A 65 13.16 7.50 12.12
C ASP A 65 12.42 8.29 13.21
#